data_AF-A0A532CEK2-F1
#
_entry.id   AF-A0A532CEK2-F1
#
_cell.length_a   1.000
_cell.length_b   1.000
_cell.length_c   1.000
_cell.angle_alpha   90.00
_cell.angle_beta   90.00
_cell.angle_gamma   90.00
#
_symmetry.space_group_name_H-M   'P 1'
#
loop_
_entity.id
_entity.type
_entity.pdbx_description
1 polymer ?
#
loop_
_entity_poly.entity_id
_entity_poly.type
_entity_poly.pdbx_seq_one_letter_code
_entity_poly.pdbx_strand_id
1 'polypeptide(L)'
;KQFGAIPMKERVVRQGKVFTAAGVSSGIDMALTLVAEEFGVAAAQTAQLLIEYDPQPPFDAGSPDKAPPQIVSAARDEFRKLSQKSGI
;
A
#
# COMPACT_ATOMS: atom_id res chain seq x y z
N LYS A 1 6.42 -8.94 19.41
CA LYS A 1 5.19 -8.69 18.60
C LYS A 1 4.15 -8.06 19.53
N GLN A 2 3.87 -6.77 19.36
CA GLN A 2 3.22 -5.95 20.41
C GLN A 2 1.68 -5.91 20.31
N PHE A 3 1.08 -6.31 19.17
CA PHE A 3 -0.35 -6.10 18.89
C PHE A 3 -1.12 -7.34 18.43
N GLY A 4 -0.55 -8.54 18.52
CA GLY A 4 -1.23 -9.80 18.13
C GLY A 4 -1.48 -10.01 16.62
N ALA A 5 -1.22 -9.00 15.77
CA ALA A 5 -1.33 -9.14 14.32
C ALA A 5 -0.23 -10.06 13.73
N ILE A 6 -0.57 -10.74 12.64
CA ILE A 6 0.38 -11.53 11.84
C ILE A 6 0.79 -10.68 10.63
N PRO A 7 2.07 -10.27 10.50
CA PRO A 7 2.51 -9.46 9.37
C PRO A 7 2.42 -10.22 8.06
N MET A 8 1.81 -9.59 7.07
CA MET A 8 1.57 -10.09 5.71
C MET A 8 2.29 -9.17 4.70
N LYS A 9 2.75 -9.71 3.57
CA LYS A 9 3.47 -8.95 2.53
C LYS A 9 2.55 -8.45 1.40
N GLU A 10 1.30 -8.90 1.44
CA GLU A 10 0.27 -8.62 0.46
C GLU A 10 -0.07 -7.13 0.44
N ARG A 11 -0.40 -6.65 -0.74
CA ARG A 11 -0.66 -5.23 -0.99
C ARG A 11 -1.94 -4.75 -0.29
N VAL A 12 -2.94 -5.63 -0.20
CA VAL A 12 -4.19 -5.46 0.53
C VAL A 12 -4.51 -6.79 1.22
N VAL A 13 -4.84 -6.75 2.52
CA VAL A 13 -5.27 -7.91 3.30
C VAL A 13 -6.64 -7.62 3.89
N ARG A 14 -7.55 -8.58 3.75
CA ARG A 14 -8.86 -8.54 4.40
C ARG A 14 -8.94 -9.59 5.49
N GLN A 15 -9.30 -9.18 6.71
CA GLN A 15 -9.65 -10.06 7.81
C GLN A 15 -11.03 -9.68 8.35
N GLY A 16 -12.06 -10.40 7.89
CA GLY A 16 -13.44 -10.11 8.26
C GLY A 16 -13.85 -8.70 7.82
N LYS A 17 -14.14 -7.83 8.80
CA LYS A 17 -14.55 -6.43 8.57
C LYS A 17 -13.38 -5.45 8.43
N VAL A 18 -12.15 -5.91 8.65
CA VAL A 18 -10.96 -5.06 8.63
C VAL A 18 -10.21 -5.29 7.33
N PHE A 19 -9.99 -4.21 6.59
CA PHE A 19 -9.00 -4.17 5.53
C PHE A 19 -7.75 -3.45 6.03
N THR A 20 -6.60 -3.99 5.70
CA THR A 20 -5.31 -3.30 5.81
C THR A 20 -4.68 -3.22 4.43
N ALA A 21 -3.99 -2.11 4.17
CA ALA A 21 -3.21 -1.91 2.97
C ALA A 21 -1.74 -1.77 3.35
N ALA A 22 -0.85 -2.07 2.39
CA ALA A 22 0.57 -1.81 2.50
C ALA A 22 0.89 -0.30 2.50
N GLY A 23 1.94 0.14 1.78
CA GLY A 23 2.34 1.54 1.71
C GLY A 23 1.30 2.47 1.05
N VAL A 24 1.56 3.77 1.10
CA VAL A 24 0.66 4.87 0.69
C VAL A 24 -0.28 4.57 -0.49
N SER A 25 0.27 4.23 -1.65
CA SER A 25 -0.53 4.04 -2.87
C SER A 25 -1.48 2.85 -2.80
N SER A 26 -1.26 1.93 -1.86
CA SER A 26 -2.10 0.76 -1.71
C SER A 26 -3.48 0.99 -1.09
N GLY A 27 -3.68 2.14 -0.48
CA GLY A 27 -5.01 2.58 -0.07
C GLY A 27 -5.97 2.72 -1.27
N ILE A 28 -5.47 3.04 -2.47
CA ILE A 28 -6.32 3.21 -3.66
C ILE A 28 -6.88 1.86 -4.10
N ASP A 29 -6.04 0.83 -4.24
CA ASP A 29 -6.49 -0.51 -4.63
C ASP A 29 -7.41 -1.11 -3.56
N MET A 30 -7.11 -0.86 -2.28
CA MET A 30 -7.99 -1.28 -1.19
C MET A 30 -9.36 -0.63 -1.31
N ALA A 31 -9.43 0.69 -1.58
CA ALA A 31 -10.68 1.41 -1.75
C ALA A 31 -11.46 0.89 -2.97
N LEU A 32 -10.80 0.65 -4.11
CA LEU A 32 -11.45 0.07 -5.29
C LEU A 32 -11.97 -1.35 -5.03
N THR A 33 -11.22 -2.15 -4.27
CA THR A 33 -11.66 -3.49 -3.83
C THR A 33 -12.91 -3.39 -2.95
N LEU A 34 -12.92 -2.47 -1.99
CA LEU A 34 -14.08 -2.23 -1.13
C LEU A 34 -15.31 -1.75 -1.92
N VAL A 35 -15.12 -0.84 -2.88
CA VAL A 35 -16.21 -0.38 -3.76
C VAL A 35 -16.78 -1.54 -4.57
N ALA A 36 -15.93 -2.46 -5.06
CA ALA A 36 -16.38 -3.63 -5.79
C ALA A 36 -17.21 -4.58 -4.90
N GLU A 37 -16.81 -4.76 -3.64
CA GLU A 37 -17.55 -5.60 -2.69
C GLU A 37 -18.90 -4.99 -2.29
N GLU A 38 -18.97 -3.68 -2.06
CA GLU A 38 -20.17 -3.02 -1.55
C GLU A 38 -21.14 -2.56 -2.64
N PHE A 39 -20.63 -2.15 -3.81
CA PHE A 39 -21.40 -1.52 -4.88
C PHE A 39 -21.28 -2.26 -6.23
N GLY A 40 -20.51 -3.34 -6.28
CA GLY A 40 -20.31 -4.16 -7.47
C GLY A 40 -19.19 -3.69 -8.38
N VAL A 41 -18.77 -4.60 -9.27
CA VAL A 41 -17.60 -4.43 -10.15
C VAL A 41 -17.71 -3.20 -11.06
N ALA A 42 -18.90 -2.94 -11.63
CA ALA A 42 -19.10 -1.80 -12.54
C ALA A 42 -18.91 -0.44 -11.83
N ALA A 43 -19.32 -0.33 -10.56
CA ALA A 43 -19.09 0.88 -9.77
C ALA A 43 -17.59 1.08 -9.50
N ALA A 44 -16.86 0.01 -9.18
CA ALA A 44 -15.42 0.07 -8.96
C ALA A 44 -14.66 0.45 -10.24
N GLN A 45 -15.01 -0.14 -11.39
CA GLN A 45 -14.41 0.23 -12.69
C GLN A 45 -14.72 1.67 -13.07
N THR A 46 -15.95 2.14 -12.82
CA THR A 46 -16.32 3.54 -13.03
C THR A 46 -15.50 4.47 -12.15
N ALA A 47 -15.38 4.15 -10.85
CA ALA A 47 -14.57 4.93 -9.92
C ALA A 47 -13.10 4.95 -10.34
N GLN A 48 -12.54 3.80 -10.74
CA GLN A 48 -11.17 3.69 -11.25
C GLN A 48 -10.94 4.61 -12.46
N LEU A 49 -11.88 4.62 -13.42
CA LEU A 49 -11.79 5.47 -14.61
C LEU A 49 -11.96 6.97 -14.27
N LEU A 50 -12.89 7.32 -13.38
CA LEU A 50 -13.15 8.71 -12.99
C LEU A 50 -11.93 9.41 -12.40
N ILE A 51 -11.07 8.66 -11.70
CA ILE A 51 -9.83 9.19 -11.11
C ILE A 51 -8.59 8.88 -11.98
N GLU A 52 -8.80 8.32 -13.17
CA GLU A 52 -7.74 7.88 -14.11
C GLU A 52 -6.67 7.02 -13.42
N TYR A 53 -7.09 6.07 -12.59
CA TYR A 53 -6.16 5.20 -11.87
C TYR A 53 -5.61 4.09 -12.78
N ASP A 54 -4.63 4.48 -13.59
CA ASP A 54 -3.78 3.64 -14.46
C ASP A 54 -2.30 3.82 -14.07
N PRO A 55 -1.82 3.15 -13.00
CA PRO A 55 -0.48 3.38 -12.49
C PRO A 55 0.60 2.87 -13.46
N GLN A 56 1.42 3.78 -13.98
CA GLN A 56 2.60 3.48 -14.81
C GLN A 56 3.89 3.94 -14.09
N PRO A 57 4.36 3.23 -13.04
CA PRO A 57 5.53 3.64 -12.30
C PRO A 57 6.79 3.56 -13.19
N PRO A 58 7.59 4.64 -13.29
CA PRO A 58 8.79 4.65 -14.13
C PRO A 58 9.96 3.83 -13.57
N PHE A 59 9.85 3.35 -12.32
CA PHE A 59 10.86 2.56 -11.63
C PHE A 59 10.21 1.37 -10.90
N ASP A 60 10.89 0.22 -10.91
CA ASP A 60 10.46 -0.98 -10.17
C ASP A 60 11.02 -1.04 -8.73
N ALA A 61 10.92 0.07 -7.99
CA ALA A 61 11.48 0.21 -6.65
C ALA A 61 10.41 0.32 -5.55
N GLY A 62 9.14 0.05 -5.86
CA GLY A 62 8.01 0.22 -4.94
C GLY A 62 7.89 -0.85 -3.84
N SER A 63 8.78 -1.85 -3.80
CA SER A 63 8.82 -2.89 -2.77
C SER A 63 10.27 -3.24 -2.44
N PRO A 64 10.61 -3.52 -1.16
CA PRO A 64 11.95 -4.00 -0.78
C PRO A 64 12.36 -5.30 -1.47
N ASP A 65 11.39 -6.11 -1.91
CA ASP A 65 11.66 -7.37 -2.63
C ASP A 65 12.03 -7.14 -4.11
N LYS A 66 11.80 -5.93 -4.65
CA LYS A 66 12.08 -5.56 -6.06
C LYS A 66 13.18 -4.51 -6.21
N ALA A 67 13.28 -3.60 -5.24
CA ALA A 67 14.22 -2.50 -5.29
C ALA A 67 15.69 -2.96 -5.14
N PRO A 68 16.65 -2.28 -5.79
CA PRO A 68 18.07 -2.57 -5.59
C PRO A 68 18.49 -2.46 -4.10
N PRO A 69 19.39 -3.34 -3.60
CA PRO A 69 19.75 -3.37 -2.18
C PRO A 69 20.23 -2.02 -1.62
N GLN A 70 20.99 -1.27 -2.40
CA GLN A 70 21.47 0.06 -2.02
C GLN A 70 20.35 1.08 -1.84
N ILE A 71 19.28 0.99 -2.65
CA ILE A 71 18.10 1.86 -2.54
C ILE A 71 17.30 1.47 -1.31
N VAL A 72 17.17 0.16 -1.02
CA VAL A 72 16.52 -0.33 0.22
C VAL A 72 17.27 0.18 1.46
N SER A 73 18.61 0.14 1.45
CA SER A 73 19.42 0.67 2.56
C SER A 73 19.20 2.17 2.75
N ALA A 74 19.29 2.95 1.66
CA ALA A 74 19.09 4.38 1.70
C ALA A 74 17.69 4.77 2.24
N ALA A 75 16.64 4.07 1.78
CA ALA A 75 15.27 4.30 2.24
C ALA A 75 15.10 4.01 3.75
N ARG A 76 15.74 2.95 4.26
CA ARG A 76 15.71 2.63 5.70
C ARG A 76 16.43 3.68 6.54
N ASP A 77 17.56 4.18 6.06
CA ASP A 77 18.30 5.23 6.75
C ASP A 77 17.52 6.54 6.79
N GLU A 78 16.86 6.90 5.69
CA GLU A 78 16.02 8.10 5.64
C GLU A 78 14.81 7.99 6.57
N PHE A 79 14.12 6.84 6.57
CA PHE A 79 13.03 6.58 7.50
C PHE A 79 13.47 6.75 8.96
N ARG A 80 14.64 6.24 9.33
CA ARG A 80 15.18 6.36 10.69
C ARG A 80 15.41 7.82 11.11
N LYS A 81 15.94 8.66 10.20
CA LYS A 81 16.13 10.09 10.48
C LYS A 81 14.80 10.81 10.69
N LEU A 82 13.79 10.48 9.89
CA LEU A 82 12.45 11.05 10.01
C LEU A 82 11.81 10.72 11.36
N SER A 83 11.81 9.44 11.77
CA SER A 83 11.26 9.03 13.07
C SER A 83 11.96 9.73 14.24
N GLN A 84 13.29 9.82 14.22
CA GLN A 84 14.08 10.49 15.26
C GLN A 84 13.79 12.00 15.37
N LYS A 85 13.55 12.67 14.24
CA LYS A 85 13.22 14.10 14.21
C LYS A 85 11.80 14.40 14.68
N SER A 86 10.86 13.47 14.45
CA SER A 86 9.45 13.61 14.81
C SER A 86 9.14 13.22 16.26
N GLY A 87 10.10 12.66 17.01
CA GLY A 87 9.89 12.25 18.41
C GLY A 87 8.91 11.07 18.57
N ILE A 88 8.71 10.29 17.50
CA ILE A 88 7.91 9.05 17.49
C ILE A 88 8.86 7.86 17.40
#